data_AF-A0A958Y6V5-F1
#
_entry.id   AF-A0A958Y6V5-F1
#
_cell.length_a   1.000
_cell.length_b   1.000
_cell.length_c   1.000
_cell.angle_alpha   90.00
_cell.angle_beta   90.00
_cell.angle_gamma   90.00
#
_symmetry.space_group_name_H-M   'P 1'
#
loop_
_entity.id
_entity.type
_entity.pdbx_description
1 polymer ?
#
loop_
_entity_poly.entity_id
_entity_poly.type
_entity_poly.pdbx_seq_one_letter_code
_entity_poly.pdbx_strand_id
1 'polypeptide(L)'
;MNPKSFIKGRGAQQNTPNKFLEQYHEIDDDYLEYCEKEGEIADKNKTSYLEVFPKTIVNKVESPDVGMMHSMNPYQGCEHGCIYCYARNTHEYWGY
;
A
#
# COMPACT_ATOMS: atom_id res chain seq x y z
N MET A 1 -15.91 -16.54 14.15
CA MET A 1 -15.13 -15.56 13.37
C MET A 1 -15.47 -14.17 13.90
N ASN A 2 -14.57 -13.58 14.67
CA ASN A 2 -14.76 -12.24 15.23
C ASN A 2 -14.84 -11.25 14.04
N PRO A 3 -15.86 -10.38 13.96
CA PRO A 3 -15.98 -9.44 12.84
C PRO A 3 -14.72 -8.59 12.85
N LYS A 4 -13.88 -8.76 11.82
CA LYS A 4 -12.59 -8.09 11.65
C LYS A 4 -12.75 -6.62 12.05
N SER A 5 -12.02 -6.22 13.08
CA SER A 5 -12.00 -4.85 13.58
C SER A 5 -11.58 -3.94 12.43
N PHE A 6 -12.54 -3.18 11.90
CA PHE A 6 -12.25 -2.18 10.89
C PHE A 6 -11.24 -1.18 11.46
N ILE A 7 -10.14 -0.96 10.74
CA ILE A 7 -9.13 0.02 11.14
C ILE A 7 -9.65 1.39 10.71
N LYS A 8 -10.11 2.18 11.68
CA LYS A 8 -10.62 3.54 11.44
C LYS A 8 -9.51 4.40 10.80
N GLY A 9 -9.85 5.10 9.72
CA GLY A 9 -8.90 5.95 8.98
C GLY A 9 -8.13 5.25 7.86
N ARG A 10 -8.24 3.92 7.74
CA ARG A 10 -7.74 3.16 6.58
C ARG A 10 -8.91 2.87 5.62
N GLY A 11 -8.68 3.06 4.33
CA GLY A 11 -9.61 2.70 3.26
C GLY A 11 -9.59 1.19 3.03
N ALA A 12 -8.53 0.68 2.39
CA ALA A 12 -8.32 -0.75 2.20
C ALA A 12 -8.09 -1.45 3.54
N GLN A 13 -8.88 -2.50 3.78
CA GLN A 13 -8.84 -3.31 5.01
C GLN A 13 -8.05 -4.62 4.83
N GLN A 14 -7.57 -4.88 3.61
CA GLN A 14 -6.86 -6.09 3.25
C GLN A 14 -5.60 -5.72 2.46
N ASN A 15 -4.50 -6.38 2.78
CA ASN A 15 -3.26 -6.29 2.03
C ASN A 15 -3.20 -7.48 1.06
N THR A 16 -3.62 -7.26 -0.19
CA THR A 16 -3.60 -8.30 -1.24
C THR A 16 -2.19 -8.46 -1.81
N PRO A 17 -1.75 -9.69 -2.15
CA PRO A 17 -0.47 -9.90 -2.80
C PRO A 17 -0.34 -9.09 -4.09
N ASN A 18 0.84 -8.53 -4.31
CA ASN A 18 1.16 -7.80 -5.53
C ASN A 18 1.48 -8.80 -6.66
N LYS A 19 0.81 -8.67 -7.80
CA LYS A 19 0.94 -9.58 -8.94
C LYS A 19 2.29 -9.54 -9.66
N PHE A 20 3.08 -8.48 -9.47
CA PHE A 20 4.39 -8.30 -10.11
C PHE A 20 5.57 -8.65 -9.20
N LEU A 21 5.33 -8.87 -7.91
CA LEU A 21 6.39 -9.31 -7.00
C LEU A 21 6.63 -10.81 -7.17
N GLU A 22 7.91 -11.19 -7.22
CA GLU A 22 8.33 -12.60 -7.26
C GLU A 22 8.08 -13.29 -5.92
N GLN A 23 8.24 -12.55 -4.82
CA GLN A 23 8.05 -13.03 -3.46
C GLN A 23 6.73 -12.49 -2.90
N TYR A 24 6.04 -13.32 -2.12
CA TYR A 24 4.90 -12.90 -1.31
C TYR A 24 5.18 -13.19 0.17
N HIS A 25 4.51 -12.43 1.02
CA HIS A 25 4.58 -12.60 2.47
C HIS A 25 3.26 -13.19 2.95
N GLU A 26 3.35 -14.19 3.83
CA GLU A 26 2.21 -14.72 4.56
C GLU A 26 2.45 -14.56 6.06
N ILE A 27 1.34 -14.44 6.79
CA ILE A 27 1.38 -14.41 8.25
C ILE A 27 1.32 -15.86 8.71
N ASP A 28 2.36 -16.29 9.40
CA ASP A 28 2.48 -17.62 9.97
C ASP A 28 2.26 -17.55 11.49
N ASP A 29 1.30 -18.32 12.01
CA ASP A 29 0.90 -18.26 13.42
C ASP A 29 2.01 -18.79 14.34
N ASP A 30 2.76 -19.82 13.92
CA ASP A 30 3.87 -20.40 14.69
C ASP A 30 5.02 -19.38 14.82
N TYR A 31 5.31 -18.63 13.75
CA TYR A 31 6.29 -17.54 13.77
C TYR A 31 5.85 -16.38 14.68
N LEU A 32 4.56 -16.01 14.66
CA LEU A 32 4.03 -14.97 15.56
C LEU A 32 4.16 -15.37 17.04
N GLU A 33 3.89 -16.64 17.37
CA GLU A 33 4.06 -17.15 18.74
C GLU A 33 5.54 -17.09 19.19
N TYR A 34 6.46 -17.39 18.27
CA TYR A 34 7.90 -17.24 18.52
C TYR A 34 8.28 -15.77 18.80
N CYS A 35 7.86 -14.83 17.96
CA CYS A 35 8.11 -13.40 18.15
C CYS A 35 7.58 -12.91 19.52
N GLU A 36 6.38 -13.33 19.91
CA GLU A 36 5.80 -12.98 21.22
C GLU A 36 6.66 -13.49 22.39
N LYS A 37 7.15 -14.75 22.31
CA LYS A 37 8.03 -15.34 23.34
C LYS A 37 9.36 -14.60 23.47
N GLU A 38 9.91 -14.13 22.36
CA GLU A 38 11.15 -13.34 22.33
C GLU A 38 10.93 -11.87 22.71
N GLY A 39 9.68 -11.46 23.01
CA GLY A 39 9.33 -10.09 23.39
C GLY A 39 9.34 -9.11 22.21
N GLU A 40 9.28 -9.60 20.98
CA GLU A 40 9.13 -8.78 19.79
C GLU A 40 7.67 -8.32 19.65
N ILE A 41 7.48 -7.01 19.51
CA ILE A 41 6.15 -6.41 19.39
C ILE A 41 5.89 -6.18 17.89
N ALA A 42 4.73 -6.64 17.41
CA ALA A 42 4.31 -6.43 16.03
C ALA A 42 4.42 -4.93 15.62
N ASP A 43 4.96 -4.69 14.42
CA ASP A 43 5.20 -3.34 13.91
C ASP A 43 3.90 -2.53 13.88
N LYS A 44 3.99 -1.25 14.24
CA LYS A 44 2.85 -0.33 14.37
C LYS A 44 2.28 0.11 13.02
N ASN A 45 2.60 -0.57 11.90
CA ASN A 45 2.20 -0.19 10.54
C ASN A 45 2.37 1.31 10.27
N LYS A 46 3.50 1.86 10.72
CA LYS A 46 3.78 3.29 10.58
C LYS A 46 4.07 3.60 9.13
N THR A 47 3.49 4.69 8.65
CA THR A 47 3.79 5.22 7.32
C THR A 47 5.26 5.64 7.28
N SER A 48 6.00 5.08 6.33
CA SER A 48 7.38 5.44 6.02
C SER A 48 7.41 6.34 4.80
N TYR A 49 8.25 7.38 4.82
CA TYR A 49 8.46 8.27 3.68
C TYR A 49 9.78 7.89 3.00
N LEU A 50 9.70 7.56 1.72
CA LEU A 50 10.85 7.26 0.88
C LEU A 50 11.05 8.44 -0.09
N GLU A 51 12.23 9.04 -0.07
CA GLU A 51 12.57 10.07 -1.04
C GLU A 51 12.80 9.45 -2.42
N VAL A 52 12.21 10.07 -3.44
CA VAL A 52 12.32 9.62 -4.83
C VAL A 52 12.71 10.80 -5.72
N PHE A 53 13.48 10.52 -6.78
CA PHE A 53 13.87 11.51 -7.78
C PHE A 53 13.10 11.27 -9.08
N PRO A 54 11.91 11.86 -9.25
CA PRO A 54 11.11 11.66 -10.45
C PRO A 54 11.72 12.41 -11.64
N LYS A 55 11.47 11.90 -12.86
CA LYS A 55 11.86 12.59 -14.09
C LYS A 55 11.08 13.88 -14.31
N THR A 56 9.81 13.90 -13.90
CA THR A 56 8.90 15.05 -14.02
C THR A 56 7.96 15.11 -12.82
N ILE A 57 7.52 16.31 -12.45
CA ILE A 57 6.53 16.53 -11.37
C ILE A 57 5.08 16.34 -11.86
N VAL A 58 4.82 16.61 -13.16
CA VAL A 58 3.51 16.45 -13.80
C VAL A 58 3.59 15.36 -14.85
N ASN A 59 2.55 14.53 -14.90
CA ASN A 59 2.38 13.47 -15.90
C ASN A 59 1.16 13.78 -16.76
N LYS A 60 1.26 13.55 -18.08
CA LYS A 60 0.12 13.60 -18.98
C LYS A 60 -0.78 12.39 -18.73
N VAL A 61 -2.09 12.61 -18.70
CA VAL A 61 -3.07 11.54 -18.53
C VAL A 61 -3.71 11.24 -19.87
N GLU A 62 -3.60 9.99 -20.31
CA GLU A 62 -4.12 9.51 -21.60
C GLU A 62 -5.25 8.49 -21.44
N SER A 63 -5.61 8.15 -20.20
CA SER A 63 -6.72 7.25 -19.92
C SER A 63 -8.05 7.92 -20.26
N PRO A 64 -8.94 7.25 -21.02
CA PRO A 64 -10.28 7.78 -21.31
C PRO A 64 -11.19 7.78 -20.08
N ASP A 65 -10.86 6.98 -19.06
CA ASP A 65 -11.65 6.83 -17.83
C ASP A 65 -11.42 7.98 -16.84
N VAL A 66 -10.30 8.70 -17.00
CA VAL A 66 -9.89 9.77 -16.09
C VAL A 66 -9.91 11.08 -16.87
N GLY A 67 -10.96 11.89 -16.66
CA GLY A 67 -11.22 13.14 -17.41
C GLY A 67 -10.26 14.32 -17.15
N MET A 68 -9.04 14.05 -16.67
CA MET A 68 -8.00 15.06 -16.45
C MET A 68 -6.98 15.02 -17.59
N MET A 69 -6.42 16.17 -17.98
CA MET A 69 -5.35 16.21 -18.99
C MET A 69 -3.97 15.89 -18.41
N HIS A 70 -3.77 16.26 -17.14
CA HIS A 70 -2.50 16.09 -16.43
C HIS A 70 -2.78 15.68 -14.98
N SER A 71 -1.87 14.90 -14.40
CA SER A 71 -1.88 14.50 -13.01
C SER A 71 -0.57 14.91 -12.33
N MET A 72 -0.66 15.21 -11.04
CA MET A 72 0.47 15.49 -10.16
C MET A 72 0.23 14.75 -8.86
N ASN A 73 1.13 13.82 -8.52
CA ASN A 73 1.09 13.09 -7.26
C ASN A 73 2.28 13.54 -6.41
N PRO A 74 2.06 14.14 -5.23
CA PRO A 74 3.14 14.59 -4.35
C PRO A 74 3.95 13.43 -3.76
N TYR A 75 3.37 12.22 -3.77
CA TYR A 75 3.97 10.99 -3.27
C TYR A 75 3.58 9.81 -4.17
N GLN A 76 4.44 8.80 -4.22
CA GLN A 76 4.16 7.50 -4.81
C GLN A 76 3.74 6.56 -3.68
N GLY A 77 2.45 6.28 -3.52
CA GLY A 77 1.93 5.57 -2.34
C GLY A 77 1.05 6.45 -1.45
N CYS A 78 0.00 5.91 -0.82
CA CYS A 78 -0.82 6.67 0.12
C CYS A 78 -1.28 5.78 1.28
N GLU A 79 -1.08 6.24 2.51
CA GLU A 79 -1.48 5.51 3.72
C GLU A 79 -2.99 5.25 3.79
N HIS A 80 -3.80 6.08 3.15
CA HIS A 80 -5.25 5.90 3.15
C HIS A 80 -5.68 4.64 2.40
N GLY A 81 -4.92 4.17 1.39
CA GLY A 81 -5.27 2.96 0.64
C GLY A 81 -6.70 2.95 0.09
N CYS A 82 -7.21 4.09 -0.39
CA CYS A 82 -8.61 4.20 -0.82
C CYS A 82 -8.94 3.22 -1.96
N ILE A 83 -10.03 2.47 -1.82
CA ILE A 83 -10.42 1.47 -2.83
C ILE A 83 -10.74 2.08 -4.19
N TYR A 84 -11.12 3.36 -4.21
CA TYR A 84 -11.48 4.16 -5.38
C TYR A 84 -10.31 5.05 -5.88
N CYS A 85 -9.09 4.83 -5.40
CA CYS A 85 -7.93 5.61 -5.82
C CYS A 85 -7.60 5.36 -7.30
N TYR A 86 -7.64 6.40 -8.15
CA TYR A 86 -7.31 6.27 -9.56
C TYR A 86 -5.85 5.83 -9.77
N ALA A 87 -4.94 6.22 -8.86
CA ALA A 87 -3.54 5.86 -8.93
C ALA A 87 -3.28 4.40 -8.52
N ARG A 88 -4.28 3.66 -7.98
CA ARG A 88 -4.10 2.32 -7.40
C ARG A 88 -3.34 1.34 -8.30
N ASN A 89 -3.62 1.37 -9.61
CA ASN A 89 -2.98 0.48 -10.58
C ASN A 89 -1.46 0.67 -10.66
N THR A 90 -0.93 1.86 -10.33
CA THR A 90 0.51 2.11 -10.37
C THR A 90 1.24 1.55 -9.16
N HIS A 91 0.56 1.33 -8.03
CA HIS A 91 1.19 0.83 -6.80
C HIS A 91 1.78 -0.58 -6.99
N GLU A 92 1.15 -1.41 -7.83
CA GLU A 92 1.65 -2.76 -8.11
C GLU A 92 3.06 -2.72 -8.74
N TYR A 93 3.42 -1.67 -9.46
CA TYR A 93 4.73 -1.57 -10.13
C TYR A 93 5.85 -1.06 -9.23
N TRP A 94 5.54 -0.52 -8.05
CA TRP A 94 6.53 0.11 -7.17
C TRP A 94 7.04 -0.82 -6.06
N GLY A 95 6.28 -1.87 -5.73
CA GLY A 95 6.77 -3.00 -4.93
C GLY A 95 6.91 -2.74 -3.43
N TYR A 96 6.27 -1.69 -2.89
CA TYR A 96 6.23 -1.38 -1.46
C TYR A 96 4.81 -1.03 -0.99
#